data_AF-A0A942NXL7-F1
#
_entry.id   AF-A0A942NXL7-F1
#
_cell.length_a   1.000
_cell.length_b   1.000
_cell.length_c   1.000
_cell.angle_alpha   90.00
_cell.angle_beta   90.00
_cell.angle_gamma   90.00
#
_symmetry.space_group_name_H-M   'P 1'
#
loop_
_entity.id
_entity.type
_entity.pdbx_description
1 polymer ?
#
loop_
_entity_poly.entity_id
_entity_poly.type
_entity_poly.pdbx_seq_one_letter_code
_entity_poly.pdbx_strand_id
1 'polypeptide(L)'
;MNIYNFIYSFFYKFWEKRGNDGRIVGAAHVLFSILIHVLLIAEIIRDITGFNIISLPNFGEYGINKTMYFFLAVPLWIGLWFFYTRERTKRLLKDYHQKYGETGSKNTLKIILYFVIPIVLLITLAVIRQRS
;
A
#
# COMPACT_ATOMS: atom_id res chain seq x y z
N MET A 1 -2.58 14.15 -9.11
CA MET A 1 -2.63 13.37 -7.86
C MET A 1 -1.70 12.19 -8.04
N ASN A 2 -0.84 11.87 -7.07
CA ASN A 2 0.06 10.72 -7.16
C ASN A 2 -0.69 9.41 -6.82
N ILE A 3 -0.03 8.27 -7.02
CA ILE A 3 -0.60 6.93 -6.80
C ILE A 3 -1.11 6.77 -5.36
N TYR A 4 -0.31 7.14 -4.36
CA TYR A 4 -0.69 7.00 -2.95
C TYR A 4 -1.89 7.86 -2.55
N ASN A 5 -1.99 9.11 -3.02
CA ASN A 5 -3.16 9.95 -2.77
C ASN A 5 -4.41 9.47 -3.53
N PHE A 6 -4.25 8.79 -4.67
CA PHE A 6 -5.33 8.10 -5.36
C PHE A 6 -5.84 6.89 -4.58
N ILE A 7 -4.93 6.03 -4.10
CA ILE A 7 -5.22 4.90 -3.21
C ILE A 7 -5.93 5.38 -1.94
N TYR A 8 -5.40 6.41 -1.28
CA TYR A 8 -6.03 7.07 -0.13
C TYR A 8 -7.48 7.48 -0.45
N SER A 9 -7.68 8.26 -1.50
CA SER A 9 -9.01 8.85 -1.80
C SER A 9 -10.02 7.80 -2.23
N PHE A 10 -9.58 6.75 -2.95
CA PHE A 10 -10.41 5.62 -3.31
C PHE A 10 -10.87 4.85 -2.07
N PHE A 11 -9.93 4.39 -1.23
CA PHE A 11 -10.28 3.61 -0.04
C PHE A 11 -11.01 4.45 1.01
N TYR A 12 -10.68 5.73 1.14
CA TYR A 12 -11.46 6.68 1.93
C TYR A 12 -12.93 6.65 1.50
N LYS A 13 -13.23 6.85 0.20
CA LYS A 13 -14.62 6.89 -0.28
C LYS A 13 -15.31 5.53 -0.25
N PHE A 14 -14.57 4.44 -0.44
CA PHE A 14 -15.09 3.08 -0.35
C PHE A 14 -15.53 2.71 1.08
N TRP A 15 -14.74 3.11 2.09
CA TRP A 15 -14.98 2.78 3.49
C TRP A 15 -15.85 3.79 4.24
N GLU A 16 -15.83 5.07 3.86
CA GLU A 16 -16.80 6.08 4.32
C GLU A 16 -18.23 5.66 4.00
N LYS A 17 -18.48 5.13 2.79
CA LYS A 17 -19.76 4.54 2.37
C LYS A 17 -20.20 3.31 3.18
N ARG A 18 -19.30 2.75 4.01
CA ARG A 18 -19.54 1.57 4.87
C ARG A 18 -19.58 1.93 6.36
N GLY A 19 -19.59 3.22 6.71
CA GLY A 19 -19.67 3.69 8.10
C GLY A 19 -18.34 3.71 8.87
N ASN A 20 -17.20 3.41 8.23
CA ASN A 20 -15.88 3.47 8.86
C ASN A 20 -15.24 4.85 8.71
N ASP A 21 -14.30 5.22 9.61
CA ASP A 21 -13.46 6.41 9.40
C ASP A 21 -12.53 6.18 8.19
N GLY A 22 -12.98 6.66 7.03
CA GLY A 22 -12.27 6.55 5.76
C GLY A 22 -10.87 7.16 5.79
N ARG A 23 -10.55 8.07 6.71
CA ARG A 23 -9.19 8.62 6.84
C ARG A 23 -8.24 7.59 7.45
N ILE A 24 -8.66 6.88 8.50
CA ILE A 24 -7.86 5.82 9.11
C ILE A 24 -7.65 4.69 8.11
N VAL A 25 -8.75 4.21 7.52
CA VAL A 25 -8.69 3.08 6.59
C VAL A 25 -7.96 3.45 5.30
N GLY A 26 -8.15 4.66 4.77
CA GLY A 26 -7.41 5.19 3.62
C GLY A 26 -5.91 5.31 3.88
N ALA A 27 -5.50 5.82 5.05
CA ALA A 27 -4.10 5.89 5.45
C ALA A 27 -3.47 4.50 5.62
N ALA A 28 -4.20 3.54 6.21
CA ALA A 28 -3.75 2.16 6.35
C ALA A 28 -3.52 1.47 4.99
N HIS A 29 -4.40 1.68 4.00
CA HIS A 29 -4.20 1.15 2.64
C HIS A 29 -3.02 1.82 1.92
N VAL A 30 -2.75 3.11 2.17
CA VAL A 30 -1.54 3.76 1.67
C VAL A 30 -0.29 3.15 2.30
N LEU A 31 -0.26 2.95 3.62
CA LEU A 31 0.89 2.31 4.27
C LEU A 31 1.15 0.93 3.67
N PHE A 32 0.11 0.11 3.56
CA PHE A 32 0.22 -1.23 3.00
C PHE A 32 0.73 -1.19 1.55
N SER A 33 0.22 -0.28 0.71
CA SER A 33 0.72 -0.06 -0.65
C SER A 33 2.19 0.33 -0.68
N ILE A 34 2.64 1.24 0.20
CA ILE A 34 4.06 1.64 0.29
C ILE A 34 4.92 0.43 0.67
N LEU A 35 4.53 -0.35 1.68
CA LEU A 35 5.26 -1.55 2.11
C LEU A 35 5.36 -2.58 0.98
N ILE A 36 4.25 -2.87 0.30
CA ILE A 36 4.23 -3.80 -0.84
C ILE A 36 5.12 -3.31 -1.98
N HIS A 37 5.07 -2.02 -2.34
CA HIS A 37 5.92 -1.47 -3.41
C HIS A 37 7.41 -1.50 -3.04
N VAL A 38 7.76 -1.16 -1.79
CA VAL A 38 9.16 -1.21 -1.33
C VAL A 38 9.70 -2.64 -1.34
N LEU A 39 8.91 -3.61 -0.85
CA LEU A 39 9.30 -5.03 -0.88
C LEU A 39 9.42 -5.55 -2.33
N LEU A 40 8.48 -5.19 -3.22
CA LEU A 40 8.53 -5.61 -4.62
C LEU A 40 9.74 -5.02 -5.36
N ILE A 41 10.10 -3.76 -5.09
CA ILE A 41 11.32 -3.14 -5.62
C ILE A 41 12.57 -3.86 -5.08
N ALA A 42 12.61 -4.18 -3.78
CA ALA A 42 13.72 -4.93 -3.18
C ALA A 42 13.88 -6.33 -3.81
N GLU A 43 12.78 -7.03 -4.08
CA GLU A 43 12.79 -8.32 -4.80
C GLU A 43 13.32 -8.18 -6.23
N ILE A 44 12.86 -7.19 -7.00
CA ILE A 44 13.34 -6.94 -8.36
C ILE A 44 14.84 -6.62 -8.38
N ILE A 45 15.32 -5.83 -7.42
CA ILE A 45 16.76 -5.55 -7.28
C ILE A 45 17.52 -6.83 -6.92
N ARG A 46 16.98 -7.67 -6.04
CA ARG A 46 17.56 -8.98 -5.68
C ARG A 46 17.64 -9.93 -6.89
N ASP A 47 16.61 -9.97 -7.73
CA ASP A 47 16.59 -10.78 -8.95
C ASP A 47 17.61 -10.32 -9.98
N ILE A 48 17.84 -9.00 -10.11
CA ILE A 48 18.79 -8.43 -11.07
C ILE A 48 20.24 -8.53 -10.57
N THR A 49 20.48 -8.37 -9.26
CA THR A 49 21.83 -8.15 -8.71
C THR A 49 22.36 -9.28 -7.82
N GLY A 50 21.49 -10.22 -7.42
CA GLY A 50 21.80 -11.25 -6.42
C GLY A 50 21.87 -10.75 -4.97
N PHE A 51 21.91 -9.44 -4.72
CA PHE A 51 22.01 -8.88 -3.37
C PHE A 51 20.67 -8.90 -2.63
N ASN A 52 20.67 -9.49 -1.43
CA ASN A 52 19.49 -9.57 -0.57
C ASN A 52 19.38 -8.33 0.34
N ILE A 53 18.75 -7.26 -0.16
CA ILE A 53 18.63 -5.98 0.57
C ILE A 53 17.60 -6.07 1.71
N ILE A 54 16.45 -6.69 1.45
CA ILE A 54 15.39 -6.96 2.43
C ILE A 54 14.90 -8.38 2.18
N SER A 55 15.13 -9.29 3.13
CA SER A 55 14.56 -10.63 3.06
C SER A 55 13.06 -10.57 3.34
N LEU A 56 12.26 -11.06 2.39
CA LEU A 56 10.86 -11.41 2.63
C LEU A 56 10.71 -12.32 3.86
N PRO A 57 9.56 -12.30 4.56
CA PRO A 57 9.33 -13.20 5.68
C PRO A 57 9.45 -14.65 5.21
N ASN A 58 10.39 -15.40 5.78
CA ASN A 58 10.37 -16.85 5.66
C ASN A 58 9.13 -17.34 6.42
N PHE A 59 8.10 -17.82 5.72
CA PHE A 59 6.82 -18.15 6.36
C PHE A 59 6.93 -19.35 7.33
N GLY A 60 8.02 -20.13 7.27
CA GLY A 60 8.37 -21.15 8.26
C GLY A 60 8.97 -20.59 9.57
N GLU A 61 9.61 -19.41 9.53
CA GLU A 61 10.28 -18.79 10.69
C GLU A 61 9.53 -17.53 11.16
N TYR A 62 8.34 -17.77 11.71
CA TYR A 62 7.33 -16.75 12.04
C TYR A 62 7.70 -15.77 13.18
N GLY A 63 8.90 -15.91 13.77
CA GLY A 63 9.33 -15.20 14.98
C GLY A 63 10.16 -13.94 14.71
N ILE A 64 11.36 -14.10 14.15
CA ILE A 64 12.43 -13.08 14.14
C ILE A 64 12.05 -11.84 13.31
N ASN A 65 11.36 -12.05 12.20
CA ASN A 65 11.01 -10.99 11.26
C ASN A 65 10.00 -9.95 11.82
N LYS A 66 9.22 -10.29 12.85
CA LYS A 66 8.15 -9.42 13.37
C LYS A 66 8.66 -8.07 13.88
N THR A 67 9.78 -8.08 14.60
CA THR A 67 10.31 -6.89 15.27
C THR A 67 10.74 -5.82 14.27
N MET A 68 11.43 -6.22 13.20
CA MET A 68 11.87 -5.29 12.14
C MET A 68 10.68 -4.67 11.39
N TYR A 69 9.69 -5.49 11.01
CA TYR A 69 8.49 -4.97 10.36
C TYR A 69 7.66 -4.06 11.28
N PHE A 70 7.62 -4.34 12.59
CA PHE A 70 6.96 -3.47 13.57
C PHE A 70 7.65 -2.11 13.69
N PHE A 71 8.98 -2.09 13.83
CA PHE A 71 9.76 -0.85 13.89
C PHE A 71 9.74 -0.03 12.59
N LEU A 72 9.51 -0.65 11.43
CA LEU A 72 9.25 0.07 10.17
C LEU A 72 7.79 0.57 10.08
N ALA A 73 6.82 -0.27 10.43
CA ALA A 73 5.40 0.04 10.25
C ALA A 73 4.92 1.14 11.20
N VAL A 74 5.35 1.16 12.47
CA VAL A 74 4.84 2.10 13.48
C VAL A 74 5.21 3.57 13.16
N PRO A 75 6.48 3.93 12.89
CA PRO A 75 6.83 5.31 12.52
C PRO A 75 6.16 5.76 11.21
N LEU A 76 6.01 4.85 10.23
CA LEU A 76 5.30 5.14 8.99
C LEU A 76 3.79 5.34 9.22
N TRP A 77 3.16 4.58 10.13
CA TRP A 77 1.77 4.79 10.56
C TRP A 77 1.56 6.17 11.17
N ILE A 78 2.45 6.54 12.11
CA ILE A 78 2.43 7.85 12.78
C ILE A 78 2.65 8.97 11.74
N GLY A 79 3.63 8.81 10.86
CA GLY A 79 3.91 9.75 9.77
C GLY A 79 2.70 9.95 8.84
N LEU A 80 2.04 8.87 8.43
CA LEU A 80 0.84 8.95 7.57
C LEU A 80 -0.36 9.55 8.28
N TRP A 81 -0.52 9.31 9.59
CA TRP A 81 -1.55 9.96 10.41
C TRP A 81 -1.40 11.48 10.43
N PHE A 82 -0.19 11.98 10.69
CA PHE A 82 0.10 13.41 10.64
C PHE A 82 0.04 13.97 9.22
N PHE A 83 0.42 13.19 8.20
CA PHE A 83 0.38 13.61 6.81
C PHE A 83 -1.06 13.83 6.30
N TYR A 84 -2.00 12.93 6.64
CA TYR A 84 -3.41 13.01 6.24
C TYR A 84 -4.26 13.82 7.25
N THR A 85 -3.89 15.10 7.45
CA THR A 85 -4.71 16.04 8.23
C THR A 85 -6.10 16.24 7.61
N ARG A 86 -7.10 16.62 8.42
CA ARG A 86 -8.49 16.86 7.95
C ARG A 86 -8.56 17.82 6.75
N GLU A 87 -7.75 18.88 6.74
CA GLU A 87 -7.67 19.84 5.64
C GLU A 87 -7.04 19.25 4.38
N ARG A 88 -6.00 18.42 4.53
CA ARG A 88 -5.41 17.70 3.40
C ARG A 88 -6.40 16.71 2.82
N THR A 89 -7.09 15.94 3.66
CA THR A 89 -8.16 15.02 3.25
C THR A 89 -9.22 15.75 2.43
N LYS A 90 -9.75 16.90 2.91
CA LYS A 90 -10.72 17.72 2.15
C LYS A 90 -10.19 18.12 0.76
N ARG A 91 -8.94 18.59 0.67
CA ARG A 91 -8.30 18.94 -0.62
C ARG A 91 -8.15 17.73 -1.54
N LEU A 92 -7.64 16.62 -1.04
CA LEU A 92 -7.44 15.38 -1.82
C LEU A 92 -8.76 14.81 -2.34
N LEU A 93 -9.84 14.87 -1.56
CA LEU A 93 -11.16 14.40 -1.99
C LEU A 93 -11.79 15.32 -3.04
N LYS A 94 -11.57 16.64 -2.95
CA LYS A 94 -11.96 17.60 -4.00
C LYS A 94 -11.21 17.30 -5.31
N ASP A 95 -9.88 17.17 -5.24
CA ASP A 95 -9.03 16.80 -6.37
C ASP A 95 -9.43 15.45 -7.00
N TYR A 96 -9.76 14.46 -6.16
CA TYR A 96 -10.22 13.14 -6.60
C TYR A 96 -11.57 13.22 -7.31
N HIS A 97 -12.55 13.90 -6.71
CA HIS A 97 -13.87 14.07 -7.34
C HIS A 97 -13.75 14.83 -8.67
N GLN A 98 -12.96 15.91 -8.73
CA GLN A 98 -12.75 16.69 -9.96
C GLN A 98 -12.05 15.89 -11.07
N LYS A 99 -11.11 14.98 -10.74
CA LYS A 99 -10.32 14.23 -11.73
C LYS A 99 -10.88 12.88 -12.12
N TYR A 100 -11.74 12.29 -11.28
CA TYR A 100 -12.19 10.90 -11.42
C TYR A 100 -13.72 10.72 -11.34
N GLY A 101 -14.45 11.79 -10.99
CA GLY A 101 -15.92 11.85 -11.01
C GLY A 101 -16.61 10.75 -10.22
N GLU A 102 -17.84 10.43 -10.61
CA GLU A 102 -18.55 9.22 -10.16
C GLU A 102 -18.27 8.01 -11.07
N THR A 103 -17.30 8.11 -11.99
CA THR A 103 -17.07 7.13 -13.07
C THR A 103 -16.32 5.88 -12.58
N GLY A 104 -17.01 5.06 -11.77
CA GLY A 104 -16.41 3.99 -10.96
C GLY A 104 -15.48 3.01 -11.68
N SER A 105 -15.84 2.56 -12.90
CA SER A 105 -15.09 1.51 -13.62
C SER A 105 -13.62 1.87 -13.89
N LYS A 106 -13.33 3.10 -14.35
CA LYS A 106 -11.96 3.56 -14.62
C LYS A 106 -11.12 3.70 -13.35
N ASN A 107 -11.76 3.84 -12.19
CA ASN A 107 -11.10 3.94 -10.90
C ASN A 107 -10.75 2.55 -10.34
N THR A 108 -11.66 1.58 -10.51
CA THR A 108 -11.41 0.17 -10.18
C THR A 108 -10.20 -0.39 -10.94
N LEU A 109 -10.10 -0.14 -12.26
CA LEU A 109 -8.93 -0.58 -13.05
C LEU A 109 -7.60 -0.02 -12.53
N LYS A 110 -7.58 1.24 -12.08
CA LYS A 110 -6.39 1.87 -11.50
C LYS A 110 -6.02 1.28 -10.13
N ILE A 111 -7.00 0.87 -9.33
CA ILE A 111 -6.74 0.14 -8.07
C ILE A 111 -6.24 -1.29 -8.34
N ILE A 112 -6.77 -1.97 -9.35
CA ILE A 112 -6.21 -3.26 -9.78
C ILE A 112 -4.73 -3.10 -10.15
N LEU A 113 -4.40 -2.08 -10.96
CA LEU A 113 -3.02 -1.84 -11.41
C LEU A 113 -2.07 -1.38 -10.28
N TYR A 114 -2.49 -0.46 -9.41
CA TYR A 114 -1.60 0.17 -8.42
C TYR A 114 -1.65 -0.45 -7.02
N PHE A 115 -2.52 -1.44 -6.79
CA PHE A 115 -2.67 -2.07 -5.48
C PHE A 115 -2.72 -3.60 -5.62
N VAL A 116 -3.65 -4.14 -6.41
CA VAL A 116 -3.85 -5.60 -6.50
C VAL A 116 -2.68 -6.30 -7.21
N ILE A 117 -2.27 -5.83 -8.40
CA ILE A 117 -1.19 -6.45 -9.18
C ILE A 117 0.14 -6.48 -8.38
N PRO A 118 0.60 -5.39 -7.73
CA PRO A 118 1.80 -5.42 -6.89
C PRO A 118 1.74 -6.46 -5.76
N ILE A 119 0.59 -6.63 -5.10
CA ILE A 119 0.39 -7.65 -4.06
C ILE A 119 0.54 -9.06 -4.66
N VAL A 120 -0.15 -9.33 -5.78
CA VAL A 120 -0.13 -10.64 -6.43
C VAL A 120 1.28 -11.00 -6.92
N LEU A 121 1.99 -10.04 -7.53
CA LEU A 121 3.39 -10.23 -7.94
C LEU A 121 4.30 -10.54 -6.76
N LEU A 122 4.20 -9.77 -5.67
CA LEU A 122 5.04 -9.99 -4.48
C LEU A 122 4.81 -11.38 -3.87
N ILE A 123 3.54 -11.80 -3.72
CA ILE A 123 3.18 -13.14 -3.23
C ILE A 123 3.71 -14.22 -4.19
N THR A 124 3.60 -14.01 -5.49
CA THR A 124 4.05 -14.98 -6.51
C THR A 124 5.56 -15.19 -6.43
N LEU A 125 6.35 -14.12 -6.37
CA LEU A 125 7.81 -14.18 -6.19
C LEU A 125 8.18 -14.84 -4.86
N ALA A 126 7.49 -14.50 -3.77
CA ALA A 126 7.68 -15.11 -2.46
C ALA A 126 7.47 -16.64 -2.47
N VAL A 127 6.39 -17.11 -3.12
CA VAL A 127 6.04 -18.53 -3.19
C VAL A 127 6.99 -19.31 -4.10
N ILE A 128 7.40 -18.74 -5.24
CA ILE A 128 8.40 -19.36 -6.13
C ILE A 128 9.72 -19.56 -5.37
N ARG A 129 10.17 -18.53 -4.64
CA ARG A 129 11.43 -18.54 -3.87
C ARG A 129 11.34 -19.24 -2.50
N GLN A 130 10.23 -19.88 -2.18
CA GLN A 130 10.12 -20.87 -1.08
C GLN A 130 10.17 -22.31 -1.57
N ARG A 131 10.21 -22.54 -2.90
CA ARG A 131 10.34 -23.86 -3.53
C ARG A 131 11.71 -24.09 -4.19
N SER A 132 12.60 -23.11 -4.13
CA SER A 132 13.96 -23.12 -4.67
C SER A 132 14.99 -23.10 -3.54
#